data_AF-A0A921NM98-F1
#
_entry.id   AF-A0A921NM98-F1
#
_cell.length_a   1.000
_cell.length_b   1.000
_cell.length_c   1.000
_cell.angle_alpha   90.00
_cell.angle_beta   90.00
_cell.angle_gamma   90.00
#
_symmetry.space_group_name_H-M   'P 1'
#
loop_
_entity.id
_entity.type
_entity.pdbx_description
1 polymer ?
#
loop_
_entity_poly.entity_id
_entity_poly.type
_entity_poly.pdbx_seq_one_letter_code
_entity_poly.pdbx_strand_id
1 'polypeptide(L)'
;MSKVLNFPTPAPVEIINEAYFEKFDEAALLLMCFELAADAVEAVSEGEGITERDCSHVGLMEVCMALAVMFRRRTGHEVQQVSADHLDHQRKCLMEGLESKSLPIPIRPPALSPLPTAAFTALSTADLAQVGFNYVNRSHEHIKGNCPKLIELDLARAHSLDAMGALVVLIERLSGGMASIACGETPIANAPGSETLQ
;
A
#
# COMPACT_ATOMS: atom_id res chain seq x y z
N MET A 1 -60.41 -17.54 15.47
CA MET A 1 -59.37 -18.15 14.62
C MET A 1 -58.60 -17.03 13.91
N SER A 2 -57.57 -16.46 14.55
CA SER A 2 -56.71 -15.44 13.95
C SER A 2 -55.63 -16.15 13.12
N LYS A 3 -55.67 -16.03 11.79
CA LYS A 3 -54.57 -16.48 10.94
C LYS A 3 -53.50 -15.39 10.97
N VAL A 4 -52.45 -15.62 11.75
CA VAL A 4 -51.23 -14.80 11.74
C VAL A 4 -50.51 -15.05 10.41
N LEU A 5 -50.50 -14.05 9.54
CA LEU A 5 -49.67 -14.04 8.34
C LEU A 5 -48.21 -13.83 8.76
N ASN A 6 -47.43 -14.91 8.83
CA ASN A 6 -45.98 -14.83 8.93
C ASN A 6 -45.44 -14.40 7.56
N PHE A 7 -45.20 -13.11 7.38
CA PHE A 7 -44.40 -12.64 6.25
C PHE A 7 -42.95 -13.06 6.47
N PRO A 8 -42.29 -13.66 5.46
CA PRO A 8 -40.87 -13.93 5.56
C PRO A 8 -40.15 -12.60 5.81
N THR A 9 -39.27 -12.59 6.82
CA THR A 9 -38.43 -11.43 7.11
C THR A 9 -37.64 -11.11 5.84
N PRO A 10 -37.72 -9.88 5.28
CA PRO A 10 -36.96 -9.55 4.09
C PRO A 10 -35.48 -9.77 4.39
N ALA A 11 -34.79 -10.45 3.49
CA ALA A 11 -33.35 -10.65 3.59
C ALA A 11 -32.67 -9.29 3.77
N PRO A 12 -31.62 -9.18 4.60
CA PRO A 12 -30.92 -7.93 4.79
C PRO A 12 -30.43 -7.42 3.44
N VAL A 13 -30.83 -6.20 3.08
CA VAL A 13 -30.38 -5.54 1.85
C VAL A 13 -28.90 -5.23 2.03
N GLU A 14 -28.05 -5.88 1.23
CA GLU A 14 -26.62 -5.59 1.25
C GLU A 14 -26.38 -4.26 0.53
N ILE A 15 -25.85 -3.29 1.26
CA ILE A 15 -25.54 -1.96 0.73
C ILE A 15 -24.13 -2.03 0.15
N ILE A 16 -24.02 -1.91 -1.18
CA ILE A 16 -22.74 -1.87 -1.88
C ILE A 16 -22.17 -0.46 -1.78
N ASN A 17 -21.19 -0.29 -0.90
CA ASN A 17 -20.46 0.96 -0.66
C ASN A 17 -18.97 0.66 -0.44
N GLU A 18 -18.14 1.69 -0.23
CA GLU A 18 -16.71 1.48 0.04
C GLU A 18 -16.44 0.54 1.24
N ALA A 19 -17.25 0.60 2.29
CA ALA A 19 -17.12 -0.28 3.46
C ALA A 19 -17.38 -1.76 3.13
N TYR A 20 -18.25 -2.04 2.14
CA TYR A 20 -18.42 -3.39 1.61
C TYR A 20 -17.11 -3.90 0.98
N PHE A 21 -16.36 -3.04 0.28
CA PHE A 21 -15.10 -3.42 -0.36
C PHE A 21 -13.90 -3.49 0.60
N GLU A 22 -13.98 -2.82 1.76
CA GLU A 22 -12.91 -2.86 2.78
C GLU A 22 -12.62 -4.27 3.32
N LYS A 23 -13.54 -5.22 3.17
CA LYS A 23 -13.37 -6.62 3.64
C LYS A 23 -12.52 -7.49 2.70
N PHE A 24 -12.28 -7.07 1.46
CA PHE A 24 -11.55 -7.87 0.47
C PHE A 24 -10.08 -7.47 0.38
N ASP A 25 -9.22 -8.44 0.05
CA ASP A 25 -7.79 -8.21 -0.20
C ASP A 25 -7.55 -7.45 -1.51
N GLU A 26 -6.41 -6.76 -1.61
CA GLU A 26 -6.12 -5.88 -2.75
C GLU A 26 -6.06 -6.66 -4.09
N ALA A 27 -5.51 -7.88 -4.11
CA ALA A 27 -5.49 -8.70 -5.31
C ALA A 27 -6.89 -9.11 -5.79
N ALA A 28 -7.81 -9.38 -4.85
CA ALA A 28 -9.20 -9.72 -5.17
C ALA A 28 -9.95 -8.49 -5.71
N LEU A 29 -9.74 -7.32 -5.09
CA LEU A 29 -10.30 -6.07 -5.58
C LEU A 29 -9.76 -5.72 -6.98
N LEU A 30 -8.46 -5.92 -7.22
CA LEU A 30 -7.85 -5.66 -8.52
C LEU A 30 -8.39 -6.59 -9.62
N LEU A 31 -8.56 -7.88 -9.32
CA LEU A 31 -9.16 -8.84 -10.25
C LEU A 31 -10.59 -8.45 -10.59
N MET A 32 -11.41 -8.14 -9.58
CA MET A 32 -12.79 -7.70 -9.78
C MET A 32 -12.86 -6.40 -10.60
N CYS A 33 -11.98 -5.42 -10.33
CA CYS A 33 -11.89 -4.21 -11.13
C CYS A 33 -11.57 -4.51 -12.60
N PHE A 34 -10.68 -5.47 -12.86
CA PHE A 34 -10.32 -5.87 -14.21
C PHE A 34 -11.48 -6.54 -14.94
N GLU A 35 -12.16 -7.48 -14.29
CA GLU A 35 -13.32 -8.19 -14.86
C GLU A 35 -14.44 -7.21 -15.21
N LEU A 36 -14.88 -6.38 -14.26
CA LEU A 36 -15.99 -5.43 -14.50
C LEU A 36 -15.64 -4.35 -15.52
N ALA A 37 -14.39 -3.87 -15.55
CA ALA A 37 -13.96 -2.91 -16.56
C ALA A 37 -13.88 -3.55 -17.96
N ALA A 38 -13.42 -4.80 -18.05
CA ALA A 38 -13.39 -5.54 -19.31
C ALA A 38 -14.80 -5.78 -19.85
N ASP A 39 -15.73 -6.22 -19.01
CA ASP A 39 -17.14 -6.41 -19.37
C ASP A 39 -17.77 -5.11 -19.90
N ALA A 40 -17.51 -3.98 -19.23
CA ALA A 40 -18.00 -2.68 -19.68
C ALA A 40 -17.39 -2.26 -21.03
N VAL A 41 -16.12 -2.59 -21.28
CA VAL A 41 -15.45 -2.33 -22.57
C VAL A 41 -16.00 -3.24 -23.67
N GLU A 42 -16.30 -4.50 -23.36
CA GLU A 42 -16.90 -5.47 -24.29
C GLU A 42 -18.30 -5.00 -24.70
N ALA A 43 -19.15 -4.63 -23.75
CA ALA A 43 -20.49 -4.08 -24.02
C ALA A 43 -20.42 -2.88 -25.00
N VAL A 44 -19.52 -1.93 -24.75
CA VAL A 44 -19.31 -0.78 -25.65
C VAL A 44 -18.81 -1.21 -27.03
N SER A 45 -17.94 -2.22 -27.09
CA SER A 45 -17.39 -2.75 -28.35
C SER A 45 -18.44 -3.48 -29.19
N GLU A 46 -19.42 -4.12 -28.54
CA GLU A 46 -20.57 -4.76 -29.20
C GLU A 46 -21.66 -3.75 -29.61
N GLY A 47 -21.46 -2.47 -29.31
CA GLY A 47 -22.38 -1.39 -29.65
C GLY A 47 -23.47 -1.17 -28.61
N GLU A 48 -23.37 -1.80 -27.43
CA GLU A 48 -24.22 -1.48 -26.29
C GLU A 48 -23.80 -0.13 -25.70
N GLY A 49 -24.79 0.72 -25.40
CA GLY A 49 -24.54 1.97 -24.70
C GLY A 49 -24.50 1.75 -23.19
N ILE A 50 -23.66 2.52 -22.49
CA ILE A 50 -23.71 2.58 -21.03
C ILE A 50 -24.77 3.60 -20.62
N THR A 51 -25.78 3.15 -19.89
CA THR A 51 -26.95 3.89 -19.44
C THR A 51 -27.03 3.90 -17.92
N GLU A 52 -27.67 4.93 -17.34
CA GLU A 52 -27.74 5.04 -15.87
C GLU A 52 -28.43 3.81 -15.28
N ARG A 53 -27.76 3.15 -14.32
CA ARG A 53 -28.23 1.97 -13.57
C ARG A 53 -28.34 0.68 -14.36
N ASP A 54 -27.79 0.60 -15.57
CA ASP A 54 -27.57 -0.71 -16.19
C ASP A 54 -26.39 -1.45 -15.53
N CYS A 55 -26.20 -2.71 -15.95
CA CYS A 55 -25.16 -3.58 -15.37
C CYS A 55 -23.77 -2.96 -15.53
N SER A 56 -23.45 -2.38 -16.68
CA SER A 56 -22.16 -1.75 -16.96
C SER A 56 -21.92 -0.51 -16.10
N HIS A 57 -22.94 0.34 -15.93
CA HIS A 57 -22.89 1.51 -15.07
C HIS A 57 -22.70 1.13 -13.60
N VAL A 58 -23.47 0.16 -13.10
CA VAL A 58 -23.34 -0.34 -11.72
C VAL A 58 -21.95 -0.96 -11.53
N GLY A 59 -21.49 -1.79 -12.47
CA GLY A 59 -20.15 -2.38 -12.42
C GLY A 59 -19.06 -1.30 -12.37
N LEU A 60 -19.13 -0.26 -13.21
CA LEU A 60 -18.17 0.85 -13.16
C LEU A 60 -18.23 1.64 -11.85
N MET A 61 -19.39 1.77 -11.21
CA MET A 61 -19.48 2.35 -9.87
C MET A 61 -18.76 1.47 -8.82
N GLU A 62 -18.91 0.15 -8.91
CA GLU A 62 -18.21 -0.81 -8.05
C GLU A 62 -16.69 -0.73 -8.25
N VAL A 63 -16.23 -0.65 -9.50
CA VAL A 63 -14.82 -0.41 -9.83
C VAL A 63 -14.32 0.88 -9.18
N CYS A 64 -15.07 1.99 -9.29
CA CYS A 64 -14.69 3.26 -8.66
C CYS A 64 -14.55 3.13 -7.13
N MET A 65 -15.47 2.44 -6.47
CA MET A 65 -15.43 2.24 -5.01
C MET A 65 -14.26 1.35 -4.59
N ALA A 66 -13.99 0.27 -5.31
CA ALA A 66 -12.86 -0.61 -5.04
C ALA A 66 -11.52 0.10 -5.25
N LEU A 67 -11.38 0.86 -6.35
CA LEU A 67 -10.20 1.70 -6.60
C LEU A 67 -10.00 2.76 -5.50
N ALA A 68 -11.08 3.37 -5.00
CA ALA A 68 -11.00 4.33 -3.90
C ALA A 68 -10.46 3.68 -2.61
N VAL A 69 -10.95 2.48 -2.27
CA VAL A 69 -10.46 1.72 -1.10
C VAL A 69 -8.98 1.37 -1.25
N MET A 70 -8.55 0.87 -2.43
CA MET A 70 -7.14 0.56 -2.67
C MET A 70 -6.24 1.80 -2.61
N PHE A 71 -6.69 2.91 -3.21
CA PHE A 71 -5.99 4.18 -3.15
C PHE A 71 -5.82 4.67 -1.70
N ARG A 72 -6.89 4.62 -0.90
CA ARG A 72 -6.86 5.01 0.53
C ARG A 72 -5.92 4.10 1.33
N ARG A 73 -5.93 2.79 1.09
CA ARG A 73 -5.03 1.84 1.78
C ARG A 73 -3.55 2.17 1.55
N ARG A 74 -3.20 2.59 0.34
CA ARG A 74 -1.81 2.82 -0.08
C ARG A 74 -1.31 4.24 0.20
N THR A 75 -2.18 5.23 0.16
CA THR A 75 -1.81 6.65 0.32
C THR A 75 -2.24 7.24 1.65
N GLY A 76 -3.27 6.67 2.28
CA GLY A 76 -3.95 7.27 3.42
C GLY A 76 -4.82 8.49 3.07
N HIS A 77 -5.11 8.73 1.79
CA HIS A 77 -5.92 9.86 1.33
C HIS A 77 -7.17 9.41 0.57
N GLU A 78 -8.19 10.27 0.53
CA GLU A 78 -9.39 10.09 -0.29
C GLU A 78 -9.07 10.37 -1.77
N VAL A 79 -9.43 9.44 -2.65
CA VAL A 79 -9.14 9.58 -4.08
C VAL A 79 -9.88 10.78 -4.69
N GLN A 80 -11.09 11.08 -4.23
CA GLN A 80 -11.90 12.18 -4.74
C GLN A 80 -11.25 13.53 -4.44
N GLN A 81 -10.67 13.69 -3.23
CA GLN A 81 -9.94 14.90 -2.87
C GLN A 81 -8.69 15.07 -3.74
N VAL A 82 -7.86 14.03 -3.82
CA VAL A 82 -6.62 14.08 -4.60
C VAL A 82 -6.91 14.31 -6.09
N SER A 83 -7.95 13.68 -6.63
CA SER A 83 -8.39 13.85 -8.02
C SER A 83 -8.85 15.28 -8.30
N ALA A 84 -9.65 15.87 -7.41
CA ALA A 84 -10.09 17.27 -7.55
C ALA A 84 -8.90 18.24 -7.61
N ASP A 85 -7.93 18.08 -6.70
CA ASP A 85 -6.71 18.89 -6.67
C ASP A 85 -5.90 18.75 -7.97
N HIS A 86 -5.80 17.52 -8.50
CA HIS A 86 -5.12 17.27 -9.79
C HIS A 86 -5.84 17.92 -10.96
N LEU A 87 -7.18 17.83 -11.01
CA LEU A 87 -7.98 18.44 -12.06
C LEU A 87 -7.90 19.96 -12.03
N ASP A 88 -7.94 20.58 -10.85
CA ASP A 88 -7.83 22.03 -10.71
C ASP A 88 -6.44 22.54 -11.10
N HIS A 89 -5.39 21.79 -10.79
CA HIS A 89 -4.05 22.09 -11.28
C HIS A 89 -3.95 21.99 -12.80
N GLN A 90 -4.48 20.91 -13.40
CA GLN A 90 -4.50 20.74 -14.86
C GLN A 90 -5.28 21.87 -15.55
N ARG A 91 -6.44 22.24 -15.02
CA ARG A 91 -7.23 23.39 -15.52
C ARG A 91 -6.43 24.68 -15.47
N LYS A 92 -5.74 24.94 -14.35
CA LYS A 92 -4.90 26.13 -14.20
C LYS A 92 -3.76 26.16 -15.22
N CYS A 93 -3.03 25.05 -15.38
CA CYS A 93 -1.97 24.93 -16.38
C CYS A 93 -2.49 25.19 -17.80
N LEU A 94 -3.66 24.61 -18.14
CA LEU A 94 -4.29 24.80 -19.44
C LEU A 94 -4.64 26.27 -19.69
N MET A 95 -5.20 26.97 -18.69
CA MET A 95 -5.56 28.38 -18.80
C MET A 95 -4.34 29.32 -18.88
N GLU A 96 -3.23 28.94 -18.25
CA GLU A 96 -1.98 29.73 -18.23
C GLU A 96 -1.04 29.37 -19.41
N GLY A 97 -1.41 28.41 -20.26
CA GLY A 97 -0.58 27.94 -21.37
C GLY A 97 0.70 27.22 -20.90
N LEU A 98 0.70 26.70 -19.67
CA LEU A 98 1.82 26.00 -19.06
C LEU A 98 1.71 24.49 -19.31
N GLU A 99 2.85 23.84 -19.46
CA GLU A 99 2.92 22.38 -19.51
C GLU A 99 2.52 21.79 -18.15
N SER A 100 1.53 20.90 -18.14
CA SER A 100 1.11 20.24 -16.91
C SER A 100 2.17 19.23 -16.47
N LYS A 101 2.87 19.52 -15.37
CA LYS A 101 3.68 18.50 -14.69
C LYS A 101 2.75 17.68 -13.82
N SER A 102 2.89 16.35 -13.86
CA SER A 102 2.15 15.47 -12.97
C SER A 102 2.43 15.88 -11.51
N LEU A 103 1.36 16.19 -10.77
CA LEU A 103 1.47 16.41 -9.33
C LEU A 103 1.83 15.07 -8.67
N PRO A 104 2.72 15.09 -7.66
CA PRO A 104 3.01 13.88 -6.91
C PRO A 104 1.75 13.47 -6.13
N ILE A 105 1.48 12.16 -6.09
CA ILE A 105 0.42 11.63 -5.24
C ILE A 105 0.87 11.79 -3.78
N PRO A 106 0.09 12.50 -2.93
CA PRO A 106 0.44 12.64 -1.53
C PRO A 106 0.32 11.29 -0.82
N ILE A 107 1.32 10.97 -0.01
CA ILE A 107 1.33 9.79 0.86
C ILE A 107 1.37 10.30 2.29
N ARG A 108 0.43 9.83 3.12
CA ARG A 108 0.37 10.18 4.53
C ARG A 108 1.71 9.82 5.18
N PRO A 109 2.29 10.74 6.00
CA PRO A 109 3.55 10.47 6.65
C PRO A 109 3.45 9.25 7.58
N PRO A 110 4.55 8.51 7.75
CA PRO A 110 4.55 7.32 8.59
C PRO A 110 4.09 7.62 10.01
N ALA A 111 3.14 6.84 10.51
CA ALA A 111 2.62 7.03 11.87
C ALA A 111 3.67 6.70 12.95
N LEU A 112 4.65 5.88 12.60
CA LEU A 112 5.69 5.38 13.51
C LEU A 112 7.04 5.97 13.15
N SER A 113 7.65 6.65 14.12
CA SER A 113 9.03 7.07 14.05
C SER A 113 9.95 5.92 14.50
N PRO A 114 11.04 5.63 13.76
CA PRO A 114 12.05 4.69 14.22
C PRO A 114 12.69 5.18 15.53
N LEU A 115 13.22 4.26 16.31
CA LEU A 115 13.95 4.56 17.53
C LEU A 115 15.25 5.31 17.20
N PRO A 116 15.64 6.31 18.00
CA PRO A 116 16.93 6.95 17.83
C PRO A 116 18.05 5.94 18.10
N THR A 117 19.15 6.02 17.35
CA THR A 117 20.31 5.11 17.50
C THR A 117 20.83 5.03 18.95
N ALA A 118 20.71 6.15 19.69
CA ALA A 118 21.05 6.22 21.11
C ALA A 118 20.33 5.19 21.99
N ALA A 119 19.12 4.75 21.60
CA ALA A 119 18.34 3.75 22.33
C ALA A 119 19.04 2.37 22.40
N PHE A 120 19.95 2.08 21.46
CA PHE A 120 20.67 0.80 21.40
C PHE A 120 22.00 0.83 22.15
N THR A 121 22.48 2.01 22.57
CA THR A 121 23.81 2.18 23.18
C THR A 121 23.98 1.48 24.54
N ALA A 122 22.89 1.17 25.23
CA ALA A 122 22.90 0.49 26.52
C ALA A 122 22.91 -1.06 26.40
N LEU A 123 22.63 -1.61 25.21
CA LEU A 123 22.56 -3.06 24.99
C LEU A 123 23.95 -3.67 24.97
N SER A 124 24.09 -4.97 25.27
CA SER A 124 25.36 -5.68 25.08
C SER A 124 25.63 -5.98 23.59
N THR A 125 26.86 -6.33 23.22
CA THR A 125 27.21 -6.66 21.82
C THR A 125 26.41 -7.86 21.29
N ALA A 126 26.17 -8.89 22.12
CA ALA A 126 25.36 -10.04 21.74
C ALA A 126 23.88 -9.64 21.57
N ASP A 127 23.36 -8.81 22.47
CA ASP A 127 21.98 -8.34 22.41
C ASP A 127 21.74 -7.45 21.18
N LEU A 128 22.72 -6.63 20.79
CA LEU A 128 22.62 -5.81 19.58
C LEU A 128 22.44 -6.65 18.32
N ALA A 129 23.20 -7.74 18.19
CA ALA A 129 23.06 -8.67 17.06
C ALA A 129 21.67 -9.34 17.06
N GLN A 130 21.21 -9.79 18.23
CA GLN A 130 19.92 -10.45 18.36
C GLN A 130 18.73 -9.51 18.13
N VAL A 131 18.79 -8.29 18.66
CA VAL A 131 17.78 -7.24 18.46
C VAL A 131 17.75 -6.80 17.00
N GLY A 132 18.91 -6.59 16.37
CA GLY A 132 19.01 -6.29 14.94
C GLY A 132 18.35 -7.38 14.09
N PHE A 133 18.69 -8.65 14.33
CA PHE A 133 18.06 -9.78 13.64
C PHE A 133 16.54 -9.85 13.85
N ASN A 134 16.07 -9.65 15.09
CA ASN A 134 14.64 -9.67 15.40
C ASN A 134 13.87 -8.57 14.66
N TYR A 135 14.43 -7.36 14.58
CA TYR A 135 13.81 -6.26 13.83
C TYR A 135 13.81 -6.52 12.33
N VAL A 136 14.89 -7.08 11.75
CA VAL A 136 14.90 -7.52 10.34
C VAL A 136 13.82 -8.57 10.09
N ASN A 137 13.70 -9.58 10.95
CA ASN A 137 12.66 -10.61 10.80
C ASN A 137 11.25 -10.00 10.86
N ARG A 138 10.98 -9.09 11.79
CA ARG A 138 9.68 -8.42 11.87
C ARG A 138 9.39 -7.59 10.62
N SER A 139 10.38 -6.85 10.13
CA SER A 139 10.26 -6.13 8.86
C SER A 139 9.98 -7.09 7.70
N HIS A 140 10.65 -8.25 7.67
CA HIS A 140 10.45 -9.25 6.63
C HIS A 140 9.04 -9.85 6.67
N GLU A 141 8.50 -10.16 7.84
CA GLU A 141 7.12 -10.68 7.97
C GLU A 141 6.10 -9.69 7.40
N HIS A 142 6.25 -8.39 7.68
CA HIS A 142 5.38 -7.36 7.12
C HIS A 142 5.51 -7.22 5.59
N ILE A 143 6.71 -7.41 5.03
CA ILE A 143 6.94 -7.38 3.58
C ILE A 143 6.39 -8.64 2.90
N LYS A 144 6.66 -9.82 3.47
CA LYS A 144 6.25 -11.12 2.93
C LYS A 144 4.74 -11.28 2.88
N GLY A 145 4.01 -10.64 3.80
CA GLY A 145 2.56 -10.57 3.78
C GLY A 145 1.97 -9.83 2.58
N ASN A 146 2.78 -9.17 1.72
CA ASN A 146 2.32 -8.28 0.65
C ASN A 146 1.24 -7.29 1.14
N CYS A 147 1.41 -6.84 2.37
CA CYS A 147 0.47 -6.02 3.11
C CYS A 147 0.26 -4.67 2.41
N PRO A 148 -0.93 -4.41 1.84
CA PRO A 148 -1.19 -3.19 1.07
C PRO A 148 -1.51 -1.98 1.95
N LYS A 149 -1.62 -2.20 3.26
CA LYS A 149 -2.01 -1.19 4.24
C LYS A 149 -0.80 -0.35 4.62
N LEU A 150 -0.95 0.97 4.49
CA LEU A 150 0.09 1.94 4.85
C LEU A 150 0.68 1.71 6.25
N ILE A 151 -0.14 1.32 7.24
CA ILE A 151 0.31 1.05 8.62
C ILE A 151 1.31 -0.12 8.68
N GLU A 152 1.08 -1.19 7.92
CA GLU A 152 1.95 -2.37 7.90
C GLU A 152 3.27 -2.06 7.18
N LEU A 153 3.21 -1.21 6.13
CA LEU A 153 4.40 -0.67 5.48
C LEU A 153 5.19 0.28 6.40
N ASP A 154 4.51 1.12 7.17
CA ASP A 154 5.14 2.00 8.16
C ASP A 154 5.85 1.20 9.26
N LEU A 155 5.23 0.10 9.73
CA LEU A 155 5.83 -0.84 10.68
C LEU A 155 7.07 -1.51 10.09
N ALA A 156 6.99 -2.01 8.86
CA ALA A 156 8.14 -2.59 8.16
C ALA A 156 9.28 -1.58 8.02
N ARG A 157 8.96 -0.34 7.64
CA ARG A 157 9.93 0.76 7.53
C ARG A 157 10.56 1.10 8.88
N ALA A 158 9.76 1.23 9.94
CA ALA A 158 10.28 1.53 11.27
C ALA A 158 11.20 0.42 11.76
N HIS A 159 10.78 -0.85 11.65
CA HIS A 159 11.59 -1.99 12.08
C HIS A 159 12.86 -2.18 11.25
N SER A 160 12.83 -1.96 9.94
CA SER A 160 14.07 -2.00 9.14
C SER A 160 15.07 -0.92 9.57
N LEU A 161 14.60 0.29 9.88
CA LEU A 161 15.44 1.37 10.40
C LEU A 161 15.95 1.09 11.82
N ASP A 162 15.12 0.50 12.69
CA ASP A 162 15.53 0.07 14.04
C ASP A 162 16.63 -1.00 13.97
N ALA A 163 16.49 -1.96 13.04
CA ALA A 163 17.53 -2.95 12.77
C ALA A 163 18.84 -2.30 12.33
N MET A 164 18.77 -1.34 11.40
CA MET A 164 19.93 -0.57 10.98
C MET A 164 20.56 0.17 12.16
N GLY A 165 19.77 0.80 13.02
CA GLY A 165 20.25 1.47 14.23
C GLY A 165 21.02 0.54 15.17
N ALA A 166 20.49 -0.67 15.42
CA ALA A 166 21.16 -1.67 16.25
C ALA A 166 22.47 -2.16 15.60
N LEU A 167 22.47 -2.41 14.28
CA LEU A 167 23.64 -2.87 13.53
C LEU A 167 24.74 -1.80 13.46
N VAL A 168 24.37 -0.52 13.36
CA VAL A 168 25.32 0.61 13.40
C VAL A 168 26.11 0.59 14.70
N VAL A 169 25.43 0.54 15.84
CA VAL A 169 26.07 0.49 17.17
C VAL A 169 26.94 -0.77 17.33
N LEU A 170 26.48 -1.90 16.78
CA LEU A 170 27.25 -3.14 16.79
C LEU A 170 28.57 -3.01 16.01
N ILE A 171 28.50 -2.51 14.79
CA ILE A 171 29.67 -2.32 13.92
C ILE A 171 30.66 -1.34 14.53
N GLU A 172 30.19 -0.20 15.06
CA GLU A 172 31.03 0.78 15.74
C GLU A 172 31.81 0.14 16.89
N ARG A 173 31.15 -0.68 17.72
CA ARG A 173 31.80 -1.38 18.84
C ARG A 173 32.80 -2.43 18.39
N LEU A 174 32.45 -3.24 17.40
CA LEU A 174 33.34 -4.27 16.87
C LEU A 174 34.56 -3.67 16.17
N SER A 175 34.41 -2.47 15.61
CA SER A 175 35.47 -1.75 14.89
C SER A 175 36.29 -0.81 15.78
N GLY A 176 36.05 -0.80 17.09
CA GLY A 176 36.74 0.09 18.04
C GLY A 176 36.51 1.58 17.77
N GLY A 177 35.38 1.95 17.17
CA GLY A 177 35.04 3.34 16.81
C GLY A 177 35.72 3.88 15.56
N MET A 178 36.50 3.07 14.83
CA MET A 178 37.21 3.51 13.61
C MET A 178 36.37 3.41 12.33
N ALA A 179 35.35 2.55 12.31
CA ALA A 179 34.46 2.39 11.16
C ALA A 179 33.32 3.40 11.24
N SER A 180 33.46 4.52 10.54
CA SER A 180 32.29 5.30 10.13
C SER A 180 31.55 4.47 9.09
N ILE A 181 30.29 4.12 9.35
CA ILE A 181 29.39 3.56 8.33
C ILE A 181 28.99 4.73 7.40
N ALA A 182 29.98 5.31 6.74
CA ALA A 182 29.76 5.97 5.47
C ALA A 182 29.34 4.86 4.51
N CYS A 183 28.24 5.08 3.80
CA CYS A 183 27.70 4.20 2.77
C CYS A 183 28.72 4.02 1.63
N GLY A 184 29.75 3.21 1.87
CA GLY A 184 30.91 3.05 1.01
C GLY A 184 31.25 1.57 0.88
N GLU A 185 31.03 1.05 -0.32
CA GLU A 185 31.60 -0.16 -0.93
C GLU A 185 32.00 -1.30 0.02
N THR A 186 31.08 -1.77 0.86
CA THR A 186 31.17 -3.15 1.37
C THR A 186 30.75 -4.10 0.25
N PRO A 187 31.51 -5.17 -0.06
CA PRO A 187 31.12 -6.13 -1.08
C PRO A 187 29.77 -6.75 -0.73
N ILE A 188 28.77 -6.49 -1.57
CA ILE A 188 27.47 -7.13 -1.46
C ILE A 188 27.65 -8.57 -1.94
N ALA A 189 27.48 -9.53 -1.05
CA ALA A 189 27.44 -10.94 -1.41
C ALA A 189 26.16 -11.19 -2.24
N ASN A 190 26.29 -11.14 -3.56
CA ASN A 190 25.23 -11.53 -4.48
C ASN A 190 25.13 -13.06 -4.52
N ALA A 191 23.93 -13.58 -4.78
CA ALA A 191 23.75 -15.00 -5.05
C ALA A 191 24.69 -15.44 -6.18
N PRO A 192 25.25 -16.67 -6.15
CA PRO A 192 26.08 -17.16 -7.24
C PRO A 192 25.26 -17.14 -8.54
N GLY A 193 25.71 -16.32 -9.51
CA GLY A 193 25.07 -16.24 -10.82
C GLY A 193 25.25 -17.56 -11.58
N SER A 194 24.17 -18.04 -12.20
CA SER A 194 24.19 -19.17 -13.13
C SER A 194 24.93 -18.79 -14.42
N GLU A 195 26.25 -18.59 -14.35
CA GLU A 195 27.11 -18.51 -15.52
C GLU A 195 27.98 -19.77 -15.58
N THR A 196 27.38 -20.87 -16.03
CA THR A 196 28.13 -22.02 -16.57
C THR A 196 27.48 -22.49 -17.86
N LEU A 197 27.78 -21.80 -18.96
CA LEU A 197 27.80 -22.35 -20.32
C LEU A 197 28.86 -21.58 -21.13
N GLN A 198 30.09 -22.09 -21.11
CA GLN A 198 31.08 -21.90 -22.18
C GLN A 198 31.33 -23.26 -22.83
#